data_AF-A0A3N9VNH6-F1
#
_entry.id   AF-A0A3N9VNH6-F1
#
_cell.length_a   1.000
_cell.length_b   1.000
_cell.length_c   1.000
_cell.angle_alpha   90.00
_cell.angle_beta   90.00
_cell.angle_gamma   90.00
#
_symmetry.space_group_name_H-M   'P 1'
#
loop_
_entity.id
_entity.type
_entity.pdbx_description
1 polymer ?
#
loop_
_entity_poly.entity_id
_entity_poly.type
_entity_poly.pdbx_seq_one_letter_code
_entity_poly.pdbx_strand_id
1 'polypeptide(L)'
;MIYSYDFVEKLISISEAQADVSVIGLLSDIREAEASAQGIAYAQIAGASGGESLGGAVSVGVTVNLLDDWQVQFATGNYVAKISGGNLVGGFSGDPVAYSEGVQVLLLQSAASTVVTNSTGSGLSVEQDATLTAALAAATIAKTEALKGRKMQTNKAIISSDGLSVSIYEDDGVSLLHTFTVSADKNTRTPV
;
A
#
# COMPACT_ATOMS: atom_id res chain seq x y z
N MET A 1 -4.08 12.76 1.16
CA MET A 1 -5.50 12.45 1.37
C MET A 1 -6.21 12.91 0.11
N ILE A 2 -6.88 12.01 -0.61
CA ILE A 2 -7.45 12.29 -1.94
C ILE A 2 -8.81 12.98 -1.82
N TYR A 3 -9.51 12.79 -0.69
CA TYR A 3 -10.79 13.41 -0.40
C TYR A 3 -10.62 14.58 0.59
N SER A 4 -11.44 15.59 0.41
CA SER A 4 -11.63 16.73 1.31
C SER A 4 -13.12 16.86 1.61
N TYR A 5 -13.46 17.29 2.83
CA TYR A 5 -14.83 17.32 3.33
C TYR A 5 -15.20 18.75 3.71
N ASP A 6 -16.14 19.33 2.98
CA ASP A 6 -16.81 20.56 3.38
C ASP A 6 -18.11 20.21 4.11
N PHE A 7 -18.10 20.29 5.44
CA PHE A 7 -19.26 19.98 6.27
C PHE A 7 -20.36 21.04 6.23
N VAL A 8 -20.08 22.24 5.72
CA VAL A 8 -21.03 23.34 5.61
C VAL A 8 -21.76 23.26 4.28
N GLU A 9 -21.01 23.13 3.19
CA GLU A 9 -21.55 22.97 1.83
C GLU A 9 -21.99 21.53 1.53
N LYS A 10 -21.61 20.58 2.40
CA LYS A 10 -21.90 19.15 2.29
C LYS A 10 -21.33 18.55 1.00
N LEU A 11 -20.06 18.83 0.75
CA LEU A 11 -19.33 18.37 -0.43
C LEU A 11 -18.14 17.50 -0.05
N ILE A 12 -18.05 16.34 -0.70
CA ILE A 12 -16.89 15.45 -0.66
C ILE A 12 -16.08 15.72 -1.93
N SER A 13 -15.03 16.52 -1.81
CA SER A 13 -14.22 16.96 -2.95
C SER A 13 -13.04 16.03 -3.17
N ILE A 14 -12.93 15.49 -4.39
CA ILE A 14 -11.79 14.70 -4.84
C ILE A 14 -10.77 15.68 -5.40
N SER A 15 -9.61 15.79 -4.75
CA SER A 15 -8.62 16.84 -5.02
C SER A 15 -7.79 16.63 -6.29
N GLU A 16 -7.80 15.43 -6.84
CA GLU A 16 -7.04 15.06 -8.04
C GLU A 16 -7.94 14.33 -9.04
N ALA A 17 -7.57 14.33 -10.32
CA ALA A 17 -8.33 13.63 -11.35
C ALA A 17 -8.30 12.11 -11.09
N GLN A 18 -9.46 11.53 -10.76
CA GLN A 18 -9.62 10.10 -10.47
C GLN A 18 -10.58 9.49 -11.48
N ALA A 19 -10.06 8.60 -12.34
CA ALA A 19 -10.87 7.91 -13.34
C ALA A 19 -11.80 6.85 -12.72
N ASP A 20 -11.39 6.25 -11.60
CA ASP A 20 -12.12 5.18 -10.93
C ASP A 20 -12.17 5.43 -9.41
N VAL A 21 -13.37 5.55 -8.88
CA VAL A 21 -13.66 5.68 -7.45
C VAL A 21 -14.43 4.46 -6.98
N SER A 22 -13.88 3.79 -5.97
CA SER A 22 -14.51 2.65 -5.32
C SER A 22 -15.49 3.13 -4.25
N VAL A 23 -16.74 2.64 -4.29
CA VAL A 23 -17.77 2.94 -3.28
C VAL A 23 -17.32 2.50 -1.88
N ILE A 24 -16.67 1.34 -1.76
CA ILE A 24 -16.16 0.87 -0.47
C ILE A 24 -14.98 1.72 0.02
N GLY A 25 -14.12 2.18 -0.91
CA GLY A 25 -13.04 3.10 -0.59
C GLY A 25 -13.55 4.45 -0.10
N LEU A 26 -14.54 5.01 -0.80
CA LEU A 26 -15.23 6.24 -0.43
C LEU A 26 -15.89 6.10 0.95
N LEU A 27 -16.58 4.99 1.23
CA LEU A 27 -17.19 4.75 2.54
C LEU A 27 -16.15 4.74 3.67
N SER A 28 -15.03 4.05 3.48
CA SER A 28 -13.96 3.99 4.50
C SER A 28 -13.42 5.38 4.82
N ASP A 29 -13.19 6.21 3.80
CA ASP A 29 -12.70 7.58 3.98
C ASP A 29 -13.75 8.49 4.63
N ILE A 30 -15.04 8.33 4.28
CA ILE A 30 -16.15 9.01 4.96
C ILE A 30 -16.16 8.68 6.45
N ARG A 31 -15.94 7.42 6.83
CA ARG A 31 -15.89 7.02 8.25
C ARG A 31 -14.72 7.67 8.99
N GLU A 32 -13.58 7.82 8.31
CA GLU A 32 -12.43 8.55 8.87
C GLU A 32 -12.76 10.04 9.07
N ALA A 33 -13.43 10.66 8.10
CA ALA A 33 -13.88 12.05 8.20
C ALA A 33 -14.90 12.27 9.32
N GLU A 34 -15.89 11.39 9.47
CA GLU A 34 -16.89 11.42 10.55
C GLU A 34 -16.26 11.22 11.94
N ALA A 35 -15.20 10.41 12.04
CA ALA A 35 -14.46 10.19 13.28
C ALA A 35 -13.50 11.34 13.64
N SER A 36 -13.28 12.29 12.74
CA SER A 36 -12.40 13.44 12.98
C SER A 36 -13.00 14.42 14.00
N ALA A 37 -12.14 15.25 14.61
CA ALA A 37 -12.57 16.25 15.60
C ALA A 37 -13.63 17.25 15.05
N GLN A 38 -13.58 17.53 13.74
CA GLN A 38 -14.62 18.32 13.08
C GLN A 38 -15.85 17.46 12.79
N GLY A 39 -15.68 16.26 12.26
CA GLY A 39 -16.77 15.37 11.86
C GLY A 39 -17.74 15.04 12.99
N ILE A 40 -17.23 14.81 14.21
CA ILE A 40 -18.08 14.52 15.38
C ILE A 40 -19.02 15.68 15.77
N ALA A 41 -18.78 16.90 15.28
CA ALA A 41 -19.61 18.06 15.56
C ALA A 41 -20.77 18.23 14.56
N TYR A 42 -20.78 17.46 13.47
CA TYR A 42 -21.78 17.53 12.41
C TYR A 42 -22.60 16.24 12.34
N ALA A 43 -23.70 16.30 11.58
CA ALA A 43 -24.50 15.12 11.28
C ALA A 43 -23.69 14.13 10.42
N GLN A 44 -24.12 12.87 10.45
CA GLN A 44 -23.51 11.79 9.69
C GLN A 44 -23.56 12.10 8.19
N ILE A 45 -22.45 11.84 7.49
CA ILE A 45 -22.28 12.11 6.05
C ILE A 45 -23.01 11.03 5.24
N ALA A 46 -22.85 9.76 5.62
CA ALA A 46 -23.42 8.65 4.85
C ALA A 46 -23.90 7.46 5.70
N GLY A 47 -25.05 6.90 5.31
CA GLY A 47 -25.50 5.57 5.73
C GLY A 47 -24.92 4.49 4.81
N ALA A 48 -24.70 3.29 5.34
CA ALA A 48 -24.26 2.16 4.52
C ALA A 48 -24.93 0.85 4.91
N SER A 49 -25.17 -0.02 3.93
CA SER A 49 -25.66 -1.38 4.10
C SER A 49 -24.96 -2.34 3.13
N GLY A 50 -25.00 -3.64 3.42
CA GLY A 50 -24.24 -4.64 2.66
C GLY A 50 -22.84 -4.85 3.23
N GLY A 51 -21.96 -5.49 2.44
CA GLY A 51 -20.59 -5.79 2.85
C GLY A 51 -20.44 -7.08 3.67
N GLU A 52 -21.54 -7.79 3.97
CA GLU A 52 -21.49 -9.03 4.73
C GLU A 52 -20.73 -10.11 3.95
N SER A 53 -19.89 -10.88 4.66
CA SER A 53 -19.17 -12.00 4.05
C SER A 53 -20.13 -13.16 3.77
N LEU A 54 -20.08 -13.67 2.55
CA LEU A 54 -20.79 -14.88 2.11
C LEU A 54 -19.92 -16.14 2.21
N GLY A 55 -18.68 -16.01 2.69
CA GLY A 55 -17.67 -17.08 2.68
C GLY A 55 -16.92 -17.18 1.35
N GLY A 56 -15.81 -17.92 1.34
CA GLY A 56 -15.03 -18.16 0.12
C GLY A 56 -14.47 -16.90 -0.54
N ALA A 57 -14.12 -15.88 0.25
CA ALA A 57 -13.67 -14.56 -0.21
C ALA A 57 -14.71 -13.79 -1.06
N VAL A 58 -15.99 -14.14 -0.90
CA VAL A 58 -17.12 -13.41 -1.49
C VAL A 58 -17.82 -12.60 -0.40
N SER A 59 -18.17 -11.35 -0.71
CA SER A 59 -18.99 -10.49 0.15
C SER A 59 -20.14 -9.87 -0.64
N VAL A 60 -21.21 -9.50 0.04
CA VAL A 60 -22.29 -8.68 -0.53
C VAL A 60 -21.74 -7.30 -0.87
N GLY A 61 -22.12 -6.73 -2.01
CA GLY A 61 -21.70 -5.39 -2.38
C GLY A 61 -22.33 -4.32 -1.48
N VAL A 62 -21.60 -3.23 -1.29
CA VAL A 62 -21.99 -2.15 -0.39
C VAL A 62 -22.92 -1.17 -1.10
N THR A 63 -23.96 -0.72 -0.41
CA THR A 63 -24.76 0.45 -0.80
C THR A 63 -24.46 1.59 0.16
N VAL A 64 -24.00 2.72 -0.37
CA VAL A 64 -23.75 3.96 0.37
C VAL A 64 -24.83 4.95 0.01
N ASN A 65 -25.54 5.44 1.03
CA ASN A 65 -26.54 6.48 0.93
C ASN A 65 -25.98 7.79 1.51
N LEU A 66 -25.71 8.78 0.66
CA LEU A 66 -25.29 10.11 1.10
C LEU A 66 -26.49 10.81 1.74
N LEU A 67 -26.34 11.18 3.01
CA LEU A 67 -27.39 11.76 3.84
C LEU A 67 -27.41 13.28 3.71
N ASP A 68 -28.49 13.91 4.15
CA ASP A 68 -28.58 15.35 4.34
C ASP A 68 -28.08 16.20 3.16
N ASP A 69 -28.31 15.78 1.92
CA ASP A 69 -27.87 16.47 0.69
C ASP A 69 -26.36 16.44 0.40
N TRP A 70 -25.58 15.58 1.06
CA TRP A 70 -24.16 15.40 0.74
C TRP A 70 -23.95 14.92 -0.70
N GLN A 71 -22.96 15.50 -1.39
CA GLN A 71 -22.61 15.10 -2.76
C GLN A 71 -21.10 14.91 -2.93
N VAL A 72 -20.71 14.06 -3.88
CA VAL A 72 -19.32 13.87 -4.29
C VAL A 72 -19.00 14.80 -5.47
N GLN A 73 -17.93 15.58 -5.36
CA GLN A 73 -17.43 16.46 -6.41
C GLN A 73 -16.07 15.99 -6.91
N PHE A 74 -15.91 15.87 -8.22
CA PHE A 74 -14.64 15.49 -8.85
C PHE A 74 -13.76 16.71 -9.14
N ALA A 75 -12.44 16.53 -9.13
CA ALA A 75 -11.51 17.54 -9.61
C ALA A 75 -11.85 17.91 -11.06
N THR A 76 -11.87 19.20 -11.38
CA THR A 76 -12.13 19.67 -12.75
C THR A 76 -11.08 19.13 -13.72
N GLY A 77 -11.49 18.89 -14.96
CA GLY A 77 -10.62 18.31 -15.99
C GLY A 77 -11.42 17.66 -17.10
N ASN A 78 -10.76 17.20 -18.16
CA ASN A 78 -11.41 16.57 -19.30
C ASN A 78 -11.25 15.04 -19.25
N TYR A 79 -12.12 14.37 -18.49
CA TYR A 79 -12.07 12.92 -18.32
C TYR A 79 -13.43 12.33 -17.92
N VAL A 80 -13.53 11.02 -18.03
CA VAL A 80 -14.68 10.25 -17.54
C VAL A 80 -14.31 9.66 -16.18
N ALA A 81 -15.06 10.02 -15.14
CA ALA A 81 -14.94 9.43 -13.82
C ALA A 81 -15.98 8.32 -13.64
N LYS A 82 -15.58 7.23 -12.98
CA LYS A 82 -16.45 6.08 -12.73
C LYS A 82 -16.57 5.82 -11.25
N ILE A 83 -17.80 5.64 -10.78
CA ILE A 83 -18.08 5.18 -9.41
C ILE A 83 -18.53 3.73 -9.50
N SER A 84 -17.81 2.82 -8.85
CA SER A 84 -18.03 1.36 -8.96
C SER A 84 -17.72 0.61 -7.66
N GLY A 85 -17.97 -0.71 -7.65
CA GLY A 85 -17.73 -1.56 -6.46
C GLY A 85 -18.85 -1.52 -5.42
N GLY A 86 -20.02 -0.97 -5.78
CA GLY A 86 -21.18 -0.83 -4.91
C GLY A 86 -22.24 0.06 -5.54
N ASN A 87 -23.21 0.48 -4.73
CA ASN A 87 -24.21 1.46 -5.12
C ASN A 87 -23.96 2.76 -4.37
N LEU A 88 -23.88 3.87 -5.08
CA LEU A 88 -23.92 5.20 -4.49
C LEU A 88 -25.29 5.82 -4.78
N VAL A 89 -26.01 6.22 -3.73
CA VAL A 89 -27.35 6.80 -3.80
C VAL A 89 -27.46 7.99 -2.83
N GLY A 90 -28.58 8.72 -2.90
CA GLY A 90 -28.85 9.86 -2.01
C GLY A 90 -28.39 11.18 -2.62
N GLY A 91 -27.95 12.10 -1.76
CA GLY A 91 -27.48 13.43 -2.12
C GLY A 91 -28.57 14.42 -2.50
N PHE A 92 -28.15 15.61 -2.90
CA PHE A 92 -29.04 16.74 -3.16
C PHE A 92 -30.06 16.40 -4.25
N SER A 93 -31.35 16.50 -3.92
CA SER A 93 -32.46 16.13 -4.80
C SER A 93 -32.39 14.69 -5.34
N GLY A 94 -31.69 13.79 -4.64
CA GLY A 94 -31.50 12.39 -5.07
C GLY A 94 -30.36 12.18 -6.06
N ASP A 95 -29.54 13.20 -6.32
CA ASP A 95 -28.30 13.08 -7.09
C ASP A 95 -27.08 13.10 -6.13
N PRO A 96 -26.32 11.99 -6.02
CA PRO A 96 -25.16 11.94 -5.15
C PRO A 96 -23.92 12.60 -5.75
N VAL A 97 -23.98 13.11 -6.99
CA VAL A 97 -22.82 13.70 -7.68
C VAL A 97 -23.04 15.19 -7.94
N ALA A 98 -22.14 16.01 -7.41
CA ALA A 98 -22.12 17.43 -7.69
C ALA A 98 -21.47 17.70 -9.05
N TYR A 99 -21.83 18.83 -9.67
CA TYR A 99 -21.25 19.26 -10.93
C TYR A 99 -19.74 19.54 -10.81
N SER A 100 -18.99 19.06 -11.79
CA SER A 100 -17.57 19.33 -11.98
C SER A 100 -17.32 19.71 -13.43
N GLU A 101 -16.64 20.83 -13.67
CA GLU A 101 -16.37 21.31 -15.03
C GLU A 101 -15.48 20.32 -15.82
N GLY A 102 -15.96 19.94 -17.00
CA GLY A 102 -15.26 19.06 -17.94
C GLY A 102 -15.33 17.57 -17.62
N VAL A 103 -15.90 17.18 -16.47
CA VAL A 103 -15.92 15.79 -16.01
C VAL A 103 -17.25 15.14 -16.35
N GLN A 104 -17.21 13.98 -17.00
CA GLN A 104 -18.39 13.13 -17.15
C GLN A 104 -18.36 12.04 -16.08
N VAL A 105 -19.37 11.99 -15.22
CA VAL A 105 -19.44 10.96 -14.17
C VAL A 105 -20.37 9.83 -14.60
N LEU A 106 -19.88 8.59 -14.50
CA LEU A 106 -20.62 7.36 -14.77
C LEU A 106 -20.78 6.58 -13.46
N LEU A 107 -22.03 6.44 -13.00
CA LEU A 107 -22.36 5.61 -11.84
C LEU A 107 -22.66 4.18 -12.30
N LEU A 108 -21.78 3.23 -11.98
CA LEU A 108 -21.98 1.82 -12.27
C LEU A 108 -22.67 1.14 -11.07
N GLN A 109 -24.00 1.32 -11.00
CA GLN A 109 -24.82 0.67 -9.97
C GLN A 109 -25.11 -0.80 -10.32
N SER A 110 -25.26 -1.63 -9.29
CA SER A 110 -25.49 -3.07 -9.38
C SER A 110 -26.77 -3.47 -8.66
N ALA A 111 -27.66 -4.19 -9.35
CA ALA A 111 -28.91 -4.72 -8.79
C ALA A 111 -28.68 -5.92 -7.84
N ALA A 112 -27.60 -6.67 -8.04
CA ALA A 112 -27.11 -7.72 -7.15
C ALA A 112 -25.58 -7.70 -7.21
N SER A 113 -24.94 -7.13 -6.19
CA SER A 113 -23.49 -6.97 -6.16
C SER A 113 -22.86 -8.02 -5.24
N THR A 114 -21.87 -8.73 -5.76
CA THR A 114 -20.98 -9.59 -4.97
C THR A 114 -19.54 -9.19 -5.27
N VAL A 115 -18.77 -8.88 -4.23
CA VAL A 115 -17.35 -8.55 -4.35
C VAL A 115 -16.56 -9.82 -4.08
N VAL A 116 -15.73 -10.23 -5.05
CA VAL A 116 -14.80 -11.35 -4.90
C VAL A 116 -13.43 -10.77 -4.63
N THR A 117 -12.86 -11.03 -3.45
CA THR A 117 -11.47 -10.69 -3.17
C THR A 117 -10.59 -11.86 -3.58
N ASN A 118 -9.91 -11.74 -4.72
CA ASN A 118 -8.89 -12.70 -5.10
C ASN A 118 -7.67 -12.52 -4.19
N SER A 119 -7.62 -13.26 -3.08
CA SER A 119 -6.37 -13.46 -2.36
C SER A 119 -5.40 -14.20 -3.29
N THR A 120 -4.19 -13.69 -3.46
CA THR A 120 -3.13 -14.27 -4.29
C THR A 120 -2.74 -15.66 -3.79
N GLY A 121 -3.50 -16.70 -4.14
CA GLY A 121 -3.20 -18.12 -3.89
C GLY A 121 -3.01 -18.59 -2.44
N SER A 122 -2.78 -17.70 -1.46
CA SER A 122 -2.40 -18.04 -0.09
C SER A 122 -3.37 -17.54 0.97
N GLY A 123 -4.46 -16.85 0.58
CA GLY A 123 -5.43 -16.30 1.55
C GLY A 123 -4.97 -15.01 2.25
N LEU A 124 -3.87 -14.38 1.81
CA LEU A 124 -3.37 -13.12 2.37
C LEU A 124 -3.97 -11.89 1.67
N SER A 125 -4.11 -10.78 2.40
CA SER A 125 -4.36 -9.47 1.78
C SER A 125 -3.12 -8.99 1.01
N VAL A 126 -3.30 -8.04 0.08
CA VAL A 126 -2.20 -7.47 -0.71
C VAL A 126 -1.10 -6.87 0.17
N GLU A 127 -1.47 -6.23 1.28
CA GLU A 127 -0.54 -5.64 2.25
C GLU A 127 0.25 -6.70 3.02
N GLN A 128 -0.42 -7.81 3.39
CA GLN A 128 0.20 -8.94 4.06
C GLN A 128 1.16 -9.69 3.15
N ASP A 129 0.83 -9.83 1.86
CA ASP A 129 1.69 -10.43 0.84
C ASP A 129 2.94 -9.59 0.58
N ALA A 130 2.80 -8.26 0.50
CA ALA A 130 3.92 -7.34 0.41
C ALA A 130 4.84 -7.45 1.64
N THR A 131 4.26 -7.53 2.83
CA THR A 131 5.00 -7.69 4.09
C THR A 131 5.74 -9.04 4.12
N LEU A 132 5.09 -10.12 3.69
CA LEU A 132 5.70 -11.45 3.63
C LEU A 132 6.85 -11.49 2.63
N THR A 133 6.67 -10.87 1.46
CA THR A 133 7.71 -10.77 0.43
C THR A 133 8.92 -9.99 0.94
N ALA A 134 8.70 -8.88 1.64
CA ALA A 134 9.78 -8.11 2.27
C ALA A 134 10.49 -8.91 3.36
N ALA A 135 9.75 -9.63 4.21
CA ALA A 135 10.32 -10.50 5.24
C ALA A 135 11.16 -11.63 4.64
N LEU A 136 10.71 -12.24 3.53
CA LEU A 136 11.45 -13.29 2.83
C LEU A 136 12.76 -12.76 2.23
N ALA A 137 12.74 -11.55 1.65
CA ALA A 137 13.94 -10.90 1.15
C ALA A 137 14.95 -10.64 2.28
N ALA A 138 14.49 -10.08 3.41
CA ALA A 138 15.34 -9.83 4.58
C ALA A 138 15.94 -11.12 5.16
N ALA A 139 15.15 -12.19 5.27
CA ALA A 139 15.61 -13.49 5.74
C ALA A 139 16.68 -14.10 4.81
N THR A 140 16.52 -13.93 3.50
CA THR A 140 17.50 -14.39 2.51
C THR A 140 18.82 -13.65 2.62
N ILE A 141 18.78 -12.33 2.79
CA ILE A 141 19.98 -11.49 3.02
C ILE A 141 20.69 -11.93 4.32
N ALA A 142 19.95 -12.05 5.42
CA ALA A 142 20.51 -12.48 6.71
C ALA A 142 21.16 -13.87 6.63
N LYS A 143 20.54 -14.81 5.91
CA LYS A 143 21.11 -16.14 5.67
C LYS A 143 22.41 -16.07 4.87
N THR A 144 22.46 -15.25 3.82
CA THR A 144 23.66 -15.08 2.98
C THR A 144 24.81 -14.48 3.77
N GLU A 145 24.56 -13.43 4.57
CA GLU A 145 25.59 -12.82 5.42
C GLU A 145 26.08 -13.77 6.52
N ALA A 146 25.18 -14.53 7.14
CA ALA A 146 25.57 -15.54 8.13
C ALA A 146 26.41 -16.67 7.51
N LEU A 147 26.13 -17.08 6.27
CA LEU A 147 26.93 -18.04 5.54
C LEU A 147 28.32 -17.49 5.21
N LYS A 148 28.39 -16.25 4.73
CA LYS A 148 29.65 -15.55 4.47
C LYS A 148 30.51 -15.43 5.73
N GLY A 149 29.90 -15.06 6.86
CA GLY A 149 30.58 -14.99 8.16
C GLY A 149 31.21 -16.31 8.58
N ARG A 150 30.48 -17.43 8.45
CA ARG A 150 31.02 -18.77 8.75
C ARG A 150 32.16 -19.14 7.81
N LYS A 151 32.00 -18.93 6.50
CA LYS A 151 33.04 -19.22 5.50
C LYS A 151 34.32 -18.42 5.74
N MET A 152 34.21 -17.15 6.14
CA MET A 152 35.38 -16.34 6.49
C MET A 152 36.20 -16.90 7.67
N GLN A 153 35.58 -17.69 8.56
CA GLN A 153 36.27 -18.29 9.71
C GLN A 153 36.91 -19.64 9.38
N THR A 154 36.32 -20.40 8.46
CA THR A 154 36.71 -21.79 8.18
C THR A 154 37.58 -21.95 6.94
N ASN A 155 37.50 -21.01 5.99
CA ASN A 155 38.05 -21.21 4.67
C ASN A 155 39.52 -20.81 4.56
N LYS A 156 40.15 -21.31 3.49
CA LYS A 156 41.54 -21.04 3.18
C LYS A 156 41.79 -19.54 3.01
N ALA A 157 42.68 -19.00 3.83
CA ALA A 157 43.20 -17.65 3.71
C ALA A 157 44.64 -17.69 3.16
N ILE A 158 44.94 -16.83 2.19
CA ILE A 158 46.28 -16.66 1.63
C ILE A 158 46.73 -15.22 1.89
N ILE A 159 47.88 -15.06 2.52
CA ILE A 159 48.55 -13.78 2.68
C ILE A 159 49.34 -13.50 1.40
N SER A 160 49.21 -12.31 0.83
CA SER A 160 49.97 -11.92 -0.36
C SER A 160 51.47 -11.87 -0.08
N SER A 161 52.28 -12.02 -1.13
CA SER A 161 53.75 -12.04 -1.01
C SER A 161 54.34 -10.72 -0.51
N ASP A 162 53.62 -9.61 -0.65
CA ASP A 162 53.97 -8.31 -0.08
C ASP A 162 53.56 -8.17 1.40
N GLY A 163 52.79 -9.12 1.94
CA GLY A 163 52.27 -9.10 3.31
C GLY A 163 51.15 -8.08 3.55
N LEU A 164 50.69 -7.38 2.50
CA LEU A 164 49.78 -6.24 2.61
C LEU A 164 48.31 -6.59 2.41
N SER A 165 47.99 -7.84 2.07
CA SER A 165 46.61 -8.28 1.91
C SER A 165 46.40 -9.74 2.32
N VAL A 166 45.16 -10.04 2.72
CA VAL A 166 44.70 -11.40 3.02
C VAL A 166 43.49 -11.69 2.13
N SER A 167 43.60 -12.71 1.29
CA SER A 167 42.50 -13.17 0.44
C SER A 167 41.93 -14.47 0.99
N ILE A 168 40.63 -14.49 1.26
CA ILE A 168 39.86 -15.67 1.66
C ILE A 168 39.12 -16.21 0.45
N TYR A 169 39.19 -17.52 0.23
CA TYR A 169 38.56 -18.20 -0.89
C TYR A 169 37.29 -18.94 -0.47
N GLU A 170 36.41 -19.21 -1.44
CA GLU A 170 35.28 -20.10 -1.31
C GLU A 170 35.74 -21.56 -1.07
N ASP A 171 34.79 -22.46 -0.79
CA ASP A 171 35.05 -23.87 -0.49
C ASP A 171 35.71 -24.63 -1.66
N ASP A 172 35.64 -24.08 -2.88
CA ASP A 172 36.31 -24.60 -4.08
C ASP A 172 37.82 -24.33 -4.09
N GLY A 173 38.32 -23.47 -3.20
CA GLY A 173 39.72 -23.09 -3.09
C GLY A 173 40.26 -22.25 -4.25
N VAL A 174 39.39 -21.76 -5.14
CA VAL A 174 39.74 -21.02 -6.37
C VAL A 174 38.99 -19.70 -6.46
N SER A 175 37.71 -19.67 -6.10
CA SER A 175 36.87 -18.47 -6.16
C SER A 175 37.15 -17.57 -4.96
N LEU A 176 37.31 -16.26 -5.19
CA LEU A 176 37.57 -15.29 -4.13
C LEU A 176 36.28 -14.96 -3.37
N LEU A 177 36.28 -15.18 -2.06
CA LEU A 177 35.17 -14.83 -1.16
C LEU A 177 35.31 -13.39 -0.64
N HIS A 178 36.51 -13.01 -0.18
CA HIS A 178 36.76 -11.67 0.35
C HIS A 178 38.26 -11.34 0.41
N THR A 179 38.62 -10.06 0.37
CA THR A 179 39.99 -9.59 0.55
C THR A 179 40.04 -8.49 1.60
N PHE A 180 40.95 -8.64 2.56
CA PHE A 180 41.32 -7.60 3.50
C PHE A 180 42.62 -6.95 3.06
N THR A 181 42.68 -5.62 3.11
CA THR A 181 43.92 -4.86 2.92
C THR A 181 44.45 -4.44 4.28
N VAL A 182 45.72 -4.70 4.53
CA VAL A 182 46.41 -4.26 5.74
C VAL A 182 46.76 -2.78 5.57
N SER A 183 46.18 -1.94 6.42
CA SER A 183 46.42 -0.50 6.39
C SER A 183 47.84 -0.16 6.85
N ALA A 184 48.39 0.95 6.33
CA ALA A 184 49.80 1.32 6.55
C ALA A 184 50.18 1.46 8.02
N ASP A 185 49.25 1.87 8.89
CA ASP A 185 49.44 1.99 10.34
C ASP A 185 49.68 0.64 11.04
N LYS A 186 49.24 -0.46 10.43
CA LYS A 186 49.42 -1.82 10.96
C LYS A 186 50.69 -2.49 10.45
N ASN A 187 51.39 -1.87 9.50
CA ASN A 187 52.63 -2.40 8.91
C ASN A 187 53.88 -2.05 9.71
N THR A 188 53.78 -1.13 10.66
CA THR A 188 54.90 -0.72 11.52
C THR A 188 54.68 -1.19 12.95
N ARG A 189 55.43 -2.21 13.38
CA ARG A 189 55.60 -2.52 14.80
C ARG A 189 56.74 -1.65 15.34
N THR A 190 56.44 -0.68 16.18
CA THR A 190 57.45 -0.11 17.08
C THR A 190 57.61 -1.09 18.23
N PRO A 191 58.75 -1.82 18.34
CA PRO A 191 58.98 -2.69 19.49
C PRO A 191 59.06 -1.82 20.75
N VAL A 192 58.37 -2.25 21.81
CA VAL A 192 58.55 -1.69 23.16
C VAL A 192 59.60 -2.52 23.88
#